data_AF-A0A0A9ZEY9-F1
#
_entry.id   AF-A0A0A9ZEY9-F1
#
_cell.length_a   1.000
_cell.length_b   1.000
_cell.length_c   1.000
_cell.angle_alpha   90.00
_cell.angle_beta   90.00
_cell.angle_gamma   90.00
#
_symmetry.space_group_name_H-M   'P 1'
#
loop_
_entity.id
_entity.type
_entity.pdbx_description
1 polymer ?
#
loop_
_entity_poly.entity_id
_entity_poly.type
_entity_poly.pdbx_seq_one_letter_code
_entity_poly.pdbx_strand_id
1 'polypeptide(L)'
;MVVRGSLRKNVRILLLGDRGVGKTSLILSLVSEEFPEDVPFRAEEITIPPDVTPEMVPTHIVDYSAQEQTDDQLLEEVRRAHVICLVYSVDDERTLLRITTHWLPLLRDAIPHSRCPIILVGNKVDLTNEDESTLSAAQEIMEEFPEIESFVECSAKSLRNISEMFYFAQKSVLHPTAPIYIAEKTDLTEDCKKALTRIFMVCDLDNDGLLNDYELNAFQKRCFDMPLRPEAMEDVKEVLKRNLSGGVSPNNCITLQGFLFLHCLFIQRGRSHTTWAVLRKFGYNDQLHLTKDFLFPPLKIPNSTTELSHKGSQFFTKLFWRFDKDKDGALSPVELTQLFATCNAPAWGNEMKSLVPTNEKDWITLQGFMCFWAYTTVTTCNQPLNTWHTLDIQ
;
A
#
# COMPACT_ATOMS: atom_id res chain seq x y z
N MET A 1 -3.74 -18.88 -5.16
CA MET A 1 -2.68 -18.36 -6.04
C MET A 1 -2.35 -16.97 -5.52
N VAL A 2 -1.20 -16.75 -4.88
CA VAL A 2 -0.86 -15.42 -4.37
C VAL A 2 -0.58 -14.55 -5.58
N VAL A 3 -1.51 -13.65 -5.91
CA VAL A 3 -1.27 -12.60 -6.90
C VAL A 3 -0.16 -11.73 -6.34
N ARG A 4 1.08 -12.01 -6.72
CA ARG A 4 2.20 -11.11 -6.50
C ARG A 4 1.98 -9.93 -7.45
N GLY A 5 1.12 -8.99 -7.02
CA GLY A 5 1.03 -7.68 -7.65
C GLY A 5 2.46 -7.12 -7.76
N SER A 6 2.72 -6.40 -8.84
CA SER A 6 4.02 -5.81 -9.20
C SER A 6 4.67 -5.00 -8.06
N LEU A 7 5.24 -5.69 -7.07
CA LEU A 7 6.19 -5.14 -6.12
C LEU A 7 7.44 -4.76 -6.93
N ARG A 8 8.02 -3.59 -6.62
CA ARG A 8 9.28 -3.17 -7.24
C ARG A 8 10.30 -4.30 -7.13
N LYS A 9 10.98 -4.60 -8.24
CA LYS A 9 11.93 -5.71 -8.33
C LYS A 9 13.20 -5.49 -7.52
N ASN A 10 13.51 -4.25 -7.18
CA ASN A 10 14.62 -3.85 -6.32
C ASN A 10 14.32 -2.48 -5.68
N VAL A 11 15.06 -2.15 -4.63
CA VAL A 11 15.10 -0.82 -4.03
C VAL A 11 16.52 -0.28 -4.14
N ARG A 12 16.66 1.03 -4.33
CA ARG A 12 17.95 1.71 -4.42
C ARG A 12 17.96 2.90 -3.47
N ILE A 13 18.77 2.79 -2.43
CA ILE A 13 18.92 3.77 -1.36
C ILE A 13 20.18 4.58 -1.65
N LEU A 14 20.04 5.89 -1.79
CA LEU A 14 21.17 6.80 -1.97
C LEU A 14 21.42 7.59 -0.67
N LEU A 15 22.64 7.56 -0.16
CA LEU A 15 23.05 8.39 0.96
C LEU A 15 23.67 9.69 0.45
N LEU A 16 23.08 10.82 0.85
CA LEU A 16 23.54 12.17 0.54
C LEU A 16 23.76 12.97 1.82
N GLY A 17 24.49 14.08 1.72
CA GLY A 17 24.88 14.90 2.85
C GLY A 17 26.31 15.35 2.78
N ASP A 18 26.69 16.25 3.67
CA ASP A 18 28.00 16.88 3.68
C ASP A 18 29.16 15.90 3.90
N ARG A 19 30.39 16.36 3.63
CA ARG A 19 31.60 15.60 3.93
C ARG A 19 31.73 15.43 5.45
N GLY A 20 32.05 14.22 5.90
CA GLY A 20 32.34 13.96 7.32
C GLY A 20 31.11 13.70 8.21
N VAL A 21 29.89 13.72 7.66
CA VAL A 21 28.65 13.38 8.41
C VAL A 21 28.52 11.87 8.69
N GLY A 22 29.37 11.02 8.08
CA GLY A 22 29.44 9.58 8.36
C GLY A 22 28.58 8.68 7.47
N LYS A 23 28.27 9.10 6.23
CA LYS A 23 27.56 8.27 5.22
C LYS A 23 28.20 6.91 5.00
N THR A 24 29.49 6.91 4.63
CA THR A 24 30.28 5.70 4.39
C THR A 24 30.35 4.82 5.64
N SER A 25 30.51 5.42 6.83
CA SER A 25 30.52 4.68 8.09
C SER A 25 29.18 3.99 8.36
N LEU A 26 28.04 4.62 8.10
CA LEU A 26 26.72 3.99 8.25
C LEU A 26 26.57 2.76 7.34
N ILE A 27 27.07 2.86 6.10
CA ILE A 27 27.00 1.76 5.12
C ILE A 27 27.90 0.61 5.53
N LEU A 28 29.16 0.89 5.89
CA LEU A 28 30.11 -0.13 6.29
C LEU A 28 29.66 -0.81 7.58
N SER A 29 29.27 -0.04 8.60
CA SER A 29 28.76 -0.57 9.88
C SER A 29 27.54 -1.48 9.71
N LEU A 30 26.68 -1.25 8.71
CA LEU A 30 25.56 -2.16 8.41
C LEU A 30 26.05 -3.54 7.95
N VAL A 31 27.13 -3.58 7.15
CA VAL A 31 27.61 -4.80 6.51
C VAL A 31 28.61 -5.55 7.39
N SER A 32 29.49 -4.85 8.10
CA SER A 32 30.48 -5.45 9.00
C SER A 32 29.94 -5.73 10.40
N GLU A 33 28.78 -5.16 10.77
CA GLU A 33 28.26 -5.17 12.15
C GLU A 33 29.26 -4.61 13.18
N GLU A 34 30.21 -3.80 12.73
CA GLU A 34 31.27 -3.19 13.53
C GLU A 34 31.64 -1.82 12.95
N PHE A 35 32.08 -0.88 13.79
CA PHE A 35 32.51 0.43 13.32
C PHE A 35 33.87 0.34 12.60
N PRO A 36 33.99 0.81 11.34
CA PRO A 36 35.25 0.75 10.59
C PRO A 36 36.32 1.67 11.19
N GLU A 37 37.52 1.15 11.44
CA GLU A 37 38.68 1.97 11.87
C GLU A 37 39.16 2.88 10.73
N ASP A 38 39.26 2.34 9.52
CA ASP A 38 39.65 3.07 8.32
C ASP A 38 38.45 3.25 7.38
N VAL A 39 37.99 4.49 7.22
CA VAL A 39 36.83 4.82 6.38
C VAL A 39 37.30 5.39 5.04
N PRO A 40 37.04 4.72 3.90
CA PRO A 40 37.35 5.26 2.58
C PRO A 40 36.50 6.50 2.27
N PHE A 41 36.85 7.25 1.22
CA PHE A 41 36.05 8.44 0.84
C PHE A 41 34.67 8.08 0.29
N ARG A 42 34.49 6.86 -0.22
CA ARG A 42 33.24 6.31 -0.74
C ARG A 42 33.25 4.79 -0.57
N ALA A 43 32.11 4.22 -0.19
CA ALA A 43 31.91 2.77 -0.28
C ALA A 43 31.57 2.34 -1.72
N GLU A 44 31.98 1.14 -2.12
CA GLU A 44 31.44 0.51 -3.32
C GLU A 44 29.93 0.25 -3.16
N GLU A 45 29.19 0.17 -4.28
CA GLU A 45 27.76 -0.10 -4.22
C GLU A 45 27.50 -1.48 -3.61
N ILE A 46 26.77 -1.48 -2.49
CA ILE A 46 26.46 -2.69 -1.73
C ILE A 46 25.09 -3.19 -2.16
N THR A 47 24.98 -4.48 -2.47
CA THR A 47 23.69 -5.12 -2.76
C THR A 47 23.35 -6.09 -1.65
N ILE A 48 22.28 -5.77 -0.90
CA ILE A 48 21.67 -6.65 0.08
C ILE A 48 20.75 -7.64 -0.65
N PRO A 49 20.99 -8.95 -0.56
CA PRO A 49 20.15 -9.97 -1.19
C PRO A 49 18.70 -9.93 -0.67
N PRO A 50 17.71 -10.40 -1.47
CA PRO A 50 16.32 -10.45 -1.02
C PRO A 50 16.13 -11.33 0.22
N ASP A 51 16.87 -12.43 0.34
CA ASP A 51 16.70 -13.41 1.41
C ASP A 51 17.06 -12.89 2.81
N VAL A 52 17.73 -11.73 2.88
CA VAL A 52 18.11 -11.09 4.14
C VAL A 52 17.31 -9.81 4.40
N THR A 53 16.39 -9.42 3.52
CA THR A 53 15.49 -8.27 3.76
C THR A 53 14.10 -8.74 4.19
N PRO A 54 13.45 -8.05 5.15
CA PRO A 54 12.10 -8.43 5.59
C PRO A 54 11.07 -8.46 4.46
N GLU A 55 11.25 -7.59 3.47
CA GLU A 55 10.33 -7.42 2.34
C GLU A 55 10.67 -8.35 1.16
N MET A 56 11.73 -9.16 1.25
CA MET A 56 12.18 -10.08 0.19
C MET A 56 12.49 -9.38 -1.14
N VAL A 57 13.01 -8.16 -1.07
CA VAL A 57 13.38 -7.34 -2.23
C VAL A 57 14.88 -7.01 -2.16
N PRO A 58 15.66 -7.20 -3.24
CA PRO A 58 17.06 -6.80 -3.25
C PRO A 58 17.20 -5.29 -3.08
N THR A 59 18.11 -4.87 -2.20
CA THR A 59 18.33 -3.47 -1.86
C THR A 59 19.76 -3.06 -2.21
N HIS A 60 19.88 -2.09 -3.10
CA HIS A 60 21.14 -1.47 -3.47
C HIS A 60 21.37 -0.23 -2.61
N ILE A 61 22.52 -0.14 -1.97
CA ILE A 61 22.92 0.99 -1.13
C ILE A 61 24.07 1.70 -1.84
N VAL A 62 23.89 2.98 -2.10
CA VAL A 62 24.85 3.81 -2.83
C VAL A 62 25.32 4.97 -1.97
N ASP A 63 26.64 5.09 -1.89
CA ASP A 63 27.34 6.17 -1.22
C ASP A 63 27.72 7.27 -2.23
N TYR A 64 27.40 8.51 -1.92
CA TYR A 64 27.88 9.66 -2.68
C TYR A 64 29.05 10.34 -1.99
N SER A 65 30.11 10.60 -2.76
CA SER A 65 31.27 11.36 -2.29
C SER A 65 31.67 12.47 -3.26
N ALA A 66 31.56 13.72 -2.81
CA ALA A 66 32.00 14.89 -3.56
C ALA A 66 33.54 14.93 -3.81
N GLN A 67 34.32 14.04 -3.20
CA GLN A 67 35.76 13.89 -3.50
C GLN A 67 36.03 12.98 -4.70
N GLU A 68 35.15 12.02 -4.97
CA GLU A 68 35.33 11.03 -6.05
C GLU A 68 34.37 11.26 -7.22
N GLN A 69 33.27 11.97 -7.00
CA GLN A 69 32.20 12.18 -7.96
C GLN A 69 31.97 13.66 -8.25
N THR A 70 31.65 13.94 -9.51
CA THR A 70 31.26 15.26 -10.02
C THR A 70 29.77 15.55 -9.77
N ASP A 71 29.37 16.81 -9.91
CA ASP A 71 27.97 17.23 -9.79
C ASP A 71 27.07 16.53 -10.82
N ASP A 72 27.56 16.29 -12.04
CA ASP A 72 26.81 15.55 -13.05
C ASP A 72 26.54 14.09 -12.62
N GLN A 73 27.52 13.46 -11.97
CA GLN A 73 27.37 12.12 -11.41
C GLN A 73 26.41 12.11 -10.22
N LEU A 74 26.46 13.14 -9.35
CA LEU A 74 25.48 13.30 -8.27
C LEU A 74 24.05 13.31 -8.81
N LEU A 75 23.79 14.15 -9.83
CA LEU A 75 22.47 14.27 -10.43
C LEU A 75 22.01 12.96 -11.05
N GLU A 76 22.91 12.19 -11.65
CA GLU A 76 22.59 10.85 -12.16
C GLU A 76 22.23 9.87 -11.04
N GLU A 77 22.97 9.87 -9.93
CA GLU A 77 22.64 9.02 -8.79
C GLU A 77 21.29 9.39 -8.15
N VAL A 78 20.98 10.69 -8.09
CA VAL A 78 19.69 11.21 -7.60
C VAL A 78 18.53 10.73 -8.48
N ARG A 79 18.66 10.82 -9.82
CA ARG A 79 17.60 10.36 -10.75
C ARG A 79 17.35 8.85 -10.67
N ARG A 80 18.40 8.08 -10.35
CA ARG A 80 18.32 6.62 -10.18
C ARG A 80 17.89 6.20 -8.77
N ALA A 81 17.82 7.11 -7.81
CA ALA A 81 17.45 6.79 -6.45
C ALA A 81 15.96 6.43 -6.36
N HIS A 82 15.65 5.41 -5.56
CA HIS A 82 14.27 5.11 -5.19
C HIS A 82 13.90 5.78 -3.87
N VAL A 83 14.89 5.99 -2.98
CA VAL A 83 14.80 6.74 -1.73
C VAL A 83 16.14 7.39 -1.46
N ILE A 84 16.11 8.56 -0.83
CA ILE A 84 17.31 9.32 -0.47
C ILE A 84 17.37 9.47 1.05
N CYS A 85 18.47 9.01 1.64
CA CYS A 85 18.80 9.28 3.03
C CYS A 85 19.68 10.53 3.09
N LEU A 86 19.12 11.64 3.58
CA LEU A 86 19.84 12.89 3.81
C LEU A 86 20.47 12.88 5.20
N VAL A 87 21.79 12.73 5.24
CA VAL A 87 22.56 12.55 6.47
C VAL A 87 23.19 13.86 6.91
N TYR A 88 22.99 14.22 8.17
CA TYR A 88 23.72 15.30 8.85
C TYR A 88 24.38 14.76 10.13
N SER A 89 25.30 15.55 10.67
CA SER A 89 26.03 15.24 11.91
C SER A 89 25.36 15.98 13.06
N VAL A 90 24.92 15.28 14.10
CA VAL A 90 24.25 15.94 15.24
C VAL A 90 25.18 16.83 16.06
N ASP A 91 26.50 16.61 15.96
CA ASP A 91 27.56 17.41 16.59
C ASP A 91 27.95 18.67 15.78
N ASP A 92 27.37 18.88 14.58
CA ASP A 92 27.64 20.06 13.75
C ASP A 92 26.35 20.62 13.12
N GLU A 93 25.79 21.65 13.77
CA GLU A 93 24.58 22.38 13.32
C GLU A 93 24.68 22.90 11.87
N ARG A 94 25.88 23.18 11.37
CA ARG A 94 26.06 23.67 9.98
C ARG A 94 25.64 22.62 8.97
N THR A 95 25.84 21.34 9.30
CA THR A 95 25.45 20.23 8.42
C THR A 95 23.94 20.09 8.36
N LEU A 96 23.23 20.33 9.47
CA LEU A 96 21.77 20.39 9.51
C LEU A 96 21.24 21.58 8.69
N LEU A 97 21.81 22.77 8.86
CA LEU A 97 21.43 23.96 8.09
C LEU A 97 21.62 23.75 6.57
N ARG A 98 22.64 22.98 6.17
CA ARG A 98 22.88 22.65 4.76
C ARG A 98 21.86 21.68 4.16
N ILE A 99 21.12 20.94 4.98
CA ILE A 99 19.99 20.13 4.51
C ILE A 99 18.97 21.03 3.82
N THR A 100 18.54 22.11 4.49
CA THR A 100 17.48 23.01 3.99
C THR A 100 18.01 24.04 2.99
N THR A 101 19.25 24.50 3.15
CA THR A 101 19.82 25.57 2.30
C THR A 101 20.47 25.07 1.01
N HIS A 102 20.83 23.79 0.92
CA HIS A 102 21.54 23.23 -0.24
C HIS A 102 20.95 21.92 -0.75
N TRP A 103 20.88 20.89 0.11
CA TRP A 103 20.54 19.54 -0.34
C TRP A 103 19.09 19.41 -0.82
N LEU A 104 18.12 19.90 -0.04
CA LEU A 104 16.70 19.88 -0.44
C LEU A 104 16.43 20.70 -1.72
N PRO A 105 16.93 21.95 -1.86
CA PRO A 105 16.83 22.68 -3.12
C PRO A 105 17.42 21.93 -4.32
N LEU A 106 18.61 21.32 -4.16
CA LEU A 106 19.24 20.53 -5.22
C LEU A 106 18.38 19.34 -5.65
N LEU A 107 17.77 18.64 -4.68
CA LEU A 107 16.87 17.52 -4.96
C LEU A 107 15.61 18.00 -5.69
N ARG A 108 14.99 19.10 -5.27
CA ARG A 108 13.82 19.69 -5.95
C ARG A 108 14.11 20.03 -7.41
N ASP A 109 15.30 20.58 -7.69
CA ASP A 109 15.73 20.90 -9.06
C ASP A 109 16.04 19.65 -9.89
N ALA A 110 16.66 18.63 -9.27
CA ALA A 110 17.04 17.39 -9.94
C ALA A 110 15.85 16.48 -10.28
N ILE A 111 14.84 16.44 -9.41
CA ILE A 111 13.68 15.53 -9.50
C ILE A 111 12.33 16.24 -9.22
N PRO A 112 11.94 17.28 -9.97
CA PRO A 112 10.82 18.19 -9.66
C PRO A 112 9.42 17.53 -9.67
N HIS A 113 9.29 16.34 -10.26
CA HIS A 113 8.03 15.60 -10.36
C HIS A 113 8.14 14.18 -9.81
N SER A 114 9.27 13.83 -9.19
CA SER A 114 9.47 12.50 -8.62
C SER A 114 8.94 12.44 -7.20
N ARG A 115 8.18 11.40 -6.88
CA ARG A 115 7.82 11.06 -5.49
C ARG A 115 8.92 10.19 -4.87
N CYS A 116 10.18 10.63 -4.96
CA CYS A 116 11.28 9.94 -4.29
C CYS A 116 11.21 10.32 -2.81
N PRO A 117 10.85 9.39 -1.90
CA PRO A 117 10.82 9.69 -0.47
C PRO A 117 12.21 10.10 0.01
N ILE A 118 12.23 11.05 0.94
CA ILE A 118 13.44 11.50 1.63
C ILE A 118 13.34 11.09 3.09
N ILE A 119 14.44 10.55 3.61
CA ILE A 119 14.60 10.23 5.04
C ILE A 119 15.70 11.12 5.58
N LEU A 120 15.37 11.91 6.60
CA LEU A 120 16.35 12.71 7.32
C LEU A 120 17.06 11.82 8.34
N VAL A 121 18.39 11.86 8.36
CA VAL A 121 19.21 11.01 9.23
C VAL A 121 20.16 11.87 10.05
N GLY A 122 19.93 11.92 11.36
CA GLY A 122 20.85 12.54 12.31
C GLY A 122 21.87 11.50 12.77
N ASN A 123 23.10 11.57 12.28
CA ASN A 123 24.15 10.61 12.63
C ASN A 123 25.08 11.15 13.73
N LYS A 124 25.81 10.23 14.39
CA LYS A 124 26.76 10.47 15.49
C LYS A 124 26.10 10.86 16.82
N VAL A 125 24.93 10.31 17.11
CA VAL A 125 24.24 10.56 18.39
C VAL A 125 25.03 10.08 19.62
N ASP A 126 26.09 9.30 19.43
CA ASP A 126 27.06 8.97 20.47
C ASP A 126 27.91 10.18 20.95
N LEU A 127 27.92 11.28 20.21
CA LEU A 127 28.66 12.51 20.55
C LEU A 127 27.79 13.54 21.30
N THR A 128 26.49 13.29 21.41
CA THR A 128 25.52 14.20 22.03
C THR A 128 24.88 13.54 23.26
N ASN A 129 24.76 14.29 24.35
CA ASN A 129 24.07 13.83 25.56
C ASN A 129 22.61 14.34 25.64
N GLU A 130 22.15 15.06 24.61
CA GLU A 130 20.85 15.75 24.57
C GLU A 130 19.97 15.12 23.48
N ASP A 131 19.25 14.05 23.82
CA ASP A 131 18.30 13.42 22.88
C ASP A 131 17.13 14.39 22.53
N GLU A 132 16.80 15.38 23.36
CA GLU A 132 15.62 16.26 23.15
C GLU A 132 15.84 17.40 22.14
N SER A 133 17.03 18.01 22.06
CA SER A 133 17.25 19.20 21.22
C SER A 133 17.27 18.87 19.72
N THR A 134 17.81 17.70 19.35
CA THR A 134 17.92 17.22 17.97
C THR A 134 16.55 16.87 17.37
N LEU A 135 15.68 16.23 18.16
CA LEU A 135 14.32 15.86 17.73
C LEU A 135 13.46 17.08 17.39
N SER A 136 13.57 18.15 18.17
CA SER A 136 12.79 19.38 17.94
C SER A 136 13.15 20.03 16.60
N ALA A 137 14.45 20.17 16.30
CA ALA A 137 14.90 20.77 15.04
C ALA A 137 14.52 19.92 13.82
N ALA A 138 14.61 18.59 13.93
CA ALA A 138 14.18 17.68 12.86
C ALA A 138 12.67 17.78 12.59
N GLN A 139 11.85 17.91 13.64
CA GLN A 139 10.40 18.09 13.51
C GLN A 139 10.04 19.37 12.75
N GLU A 140 10.67 20.50 13.09
CA GLU A 140 10.46 21.77 12.38
C GLU A 140 10.79 21.66 10.88
N ILE A 141 11.90 21.00 10.54
CA ILE A 141 12.28 20.77 9.14
C ILE A 141 11.25 19.85 8.45
N MET A 142 10.75 18.81 9.10
CA MET A 142 9.74 17.93 8.51
C MET A 142 8.40 18.63 8.28
N GLU A 143 8.02 19.58 9.14
CA GLU A 143 6.83 20.41 8.95
C GLU A 143 7.00 21.39 7.78
N GLU A 144 8.19 21.96 7.61
CA GLU A 144 8.50 22.88 6.51
C GLU A 144 8.69 22.16 5.16
N PHE A 145 9.18 20.92 5.17
CA PHE A 145 9.55 20.14 3.98
C PHE A 145 8.80 18.79 3.93
N PRO A 146 7.55 18.75 3.41
CA PRO A 146 6.70 17.54 3.39
C PRO A 146 7.25 16.35 2.59
N GLU A 147 8.26 16.58 1.74
CA GLU A 147 9.00 15.53 1.03
C GLU A 147 9.85 14.65 1.96
N ILE A 148 10.16 15.12 3.17
CA ILE A 148 10.81 14.34 4.21
C ILE A 148 9.75 13.51 4.93
N GLU A 149 9.69 12.21 4.63
CA GLU A 149 8.65 11.33 5.17
C GLU A 149 8.97 10.85 6.58
N SER A 150 10.25 10.77 6.95
CA SER A 150 10.67 10.26 8.24
C SER A 150 12.02 10.82 8.67
N PHE A 151 12.24 10.78 9.98
CA PHE A 151 13.49 11.12 10.63
C PHE A 151 14.00 9.93 11.46
N VAL A 152 15.30 9.65 11.37
CA VAL A 152 15.95 8.58 12.13
C VAL A 152 17.27 9.08 12.70
N GLU A 153 17.43 8.93 14.01
CA GLU A 153 18.70 9.17 14.70
C GLU A 153 19.55 7.91 14.70
N CYS A 154 20.79 8.01 14.23
CA CYS A 154 21.72 6.90 14.09
C CYS A 154 23.06 7.17 14.78
N SER A 155 23.75 6.11 15.16
CA SER A 155 25.19 6.18 15.41
C SER A 155 25.87 5.02 14.71
N ALA A 156 26.68 5.35 13.70
CA ALA A 156 27.56 4.37 13.06
C ALA A 156 28.52 3.71 14.06
N LYS A 157 28.92 4.42 15.12
CA LYS A 157 29.91 3.97 16.11
C LYS A 157 29.33 3.00 17.14
N SER A 158 28.14 3.28 17.65
CA SER A 158 27.46 2.41 18.63
C SER A 158 26.47 1.44 18.00
N LEU A 159 26.38 1.42 16.65
CA LEU A 159 25.44 0.62 15.87
C LEU A 159 23.95 0.92 16.18
N ARG A 160 23.66 2.09 16.73
CA ARG A 160 22.30 2.52 17.06
C ARG A 160 21.53 2.84 15.78
N ASN A 161 20.36 2.20 15.61
CA ASN A 161 19.35 2.46 14.58
C ASN A 161 19.82 2.34 13.12
N ILE A 162 20.95 1.67 12.86
CA ILE A 162 21.48 1.53 11.48
C ILE A 162 20.51 0.68 10.65
N SER A 163 20.20 -0.53 11.12
CA SER A 163 19.28 -1.45 10.44
C SER A 163 17.89 -0.84 10.27
N GLU A 164 17.40 -0.12 11.28
CA GLU A 164 16.14 0.59 11.28
C GLU A 164 16.09 1.66 10.20
N MET A 165 17.15 2.46 10.03
CA MET A 165 17.22 3.48 8.98
C MET A 165 17.08 2.89 7.57
N PHE A 166 17.84 1.82 7.27
CA PHE A 166 17.74 1.15 5.96
C PHE A 166 16.41 0.42 5.78
N TYR A 167 15.85 -0.15 6.85
CA TYR A 167 14.52 -0.75 6.83
C TYR A 167 13.43 0.28 6.54
N PHE A 168 13.45 1.44 7.20
CA PHE A 168 12.49 2.52 6.93
C PHE A 168 12.66 3.09 5.51
N ALA A 169 13.89 3.22 5.01
CA ALA A 169 14.17 3.59 3.63
C ALA A 169 13.59 2.60 2.62
N GLN A 170 13.74 1.30 2.86
CA GLN A 170 13.13 0.28 2.00
C GLN A 170 11.59 0.38 2.06
N LYS A 171 11.06 0.57 3.25
CA LYS A 171 9.62 0.59 3.50
C LYS A 171 8.91 1.79 2.88
N SER A 172 9.50 2.99 2.90
CA SER A 172 8.91 4.19 2.27
C SER A 172 8.72 4.00 0.76
N VAL A 173 9.65 3.29 0.11
CA VAL A 173 9.56 2.95 -1.31
C VAL A 173 8.48 1.90 -1.58
N LEU A 174 8.42 0.87 -0.73
CA LEU A 174 7.52 -0.26 -0.94
C LEU A 174 6.09 0.01 -0.44
N HIS A 175 5.89 0.98 0.43
CA HIS A 175 4.61 1.32 1.04
C HIS A 175 4.41 2.85 1.09
N PRO A 176 4.40 3.52 -0.07
CA PRO A 176 4.39 4.98 -0.13
C PRO A 176 3.12 5.55 0.50
N THR A 177 3.25 6.61 1.30
CA THR A 177 2.11 7.22 2.02
C THR A 177 1.33 8.19 1.12
N ALA A 178 2.01 8.90 0.23
CA ALA A 178 1.41 9.93 -0.64
C ALA A 178 0.18 9.48 -1.47
N PRO A 179 0.11 8.25 -2.02
CA PRO A 179 -1.08 7.80 -2.73
C PRO A 179 -2.30 7.58 -1.82
N ILE A 180 -2.08 7.29 -0.53
CA ILE A 180 -3.13 6.81 0.38
C ILE A 180 -3.54 7.82 1.45
N TYR A 181 -2.73 8.84 1.71
CA TYR A 181 -2.94 9.79 2.81
C TYR A 181 -2.56 11.22 2.44
N ILE A 182 -3.29 12.18 2.99
CA ILE A 182 -3.08 13.62 2.84
C ILE A 182 -2.75 14.17 4.23
N ALA A 183 -1.46 14.49 4.47
CA ALA A 183 -0.98 14.91 5.78
C ALA A 183 -1.67 16.19 6.28
N GLU A 184 -1.88 17.17 5.39
CA GLU A 184 -2.46 18.47 5.71
C GLU A 184 -3.94 18.36 6.14
N LYS A 185 -4.66 17.37 5.60
CA LYS A 185 -6.07 17.13 5.91
C LYS A 185 -6.26 16.07 7.00
N THR A 186 -5.16 15.46 7.43
CA THR A 186 -5.14 14.30 8.32
C THR A 186 -6.14 13.19 7.91
N ASP A 187 -6.29 12.97 6.61
CA ASP A 187 -7.33 12.12 6.03
C ASP A 187 -6.78 11.30 4.84
N LEU A 188 -7.51 10.23 4.49
CA LEU A 188 -7.22 9.40 3.33
C LEU A 188 -7.45 10.18 2.03
N THR A 189 -6.69 9.84 0.99
CA THR A 189 -6.98 10.34 -0.37
C THR A 189 -8.33 9.80 -0.86
N GLU A 190 -9.00 10.54 -1.76
CA GLU A 190 -10.30 10.10 -2.30
C GLU A 190 -10.19 8.78 -3.07
N ASP A 191 -9.08 8.53 -3.76
CA ASP A 191 -8.87 7.27 -4.46
C ASP A 191 -8.61 6.11 -3.49
N CYS A 192 -7.94 6.36 -2.37
CA CYS A 192 -7.79 5.38 -1.30
C CYS A 192 -9.14 5.05 -0.65
N LYS A 193 -9.96 6.07 -0.37
CA LYS A 193 -11.33 5.87 0.14
C LYS A 193 -12.18 5.05 -0.81
N LYS A 194 -12.12 5.32 -2.13
CA LYS A 194 -12.83 4.51 -3.15
C LYS A 194 -12.36 3.05 -3.13
N ALA A 195 -11.05 2.82 -3.09
CA ALA A 195 -10.49 1.47 -3.06
C ALA A 195 -10.90 0.71 -1.79
N LEU A 196 -10.75 1.33 -0.61
CA LEU A 196 -11.16 0.74 0.66
C LEU A 196 -12.68 0.54 0.76
N THR A 197 -13.48 1.44 0.18
CA THR A 197 -14.94 1.28 0.12
C THR A 197 -15.33 0.07 -0.71
N ARG A 198 -14.68 -0.16 -1.86
CA ARG A 198 -14.89 -1.39 -2.64
C ARG A 198 -14.50 -2.62 -1.82
N ILE A 199 -13.36 -2.58 -1.13
CA ILE A 199 -12.90 -3.70 -0.29
C ILE A 199 -13.92 -3.99 0.82
N PHE A 200 -14.44 -2.96 1.49
CA PHE A 200 -15.49 -3.08 2.49
C PHE A 200 -16.71 -3.79 1.92
N MET A 201 -17.23 -3.34 0.78
CA MET A 201 -18.40 -3.96 0.11
C MET A 201 -18.16 -5.42 -0.28
N VAL A 202 -16.93 -5.77 -0.66
CA VAL A 202 -16.56 -7.16 -0.98
C VAL A 202 -16.52 -8.03 0.28
N CYS A 203 -16.13 -7.46 1.42
CA CYS A 203 -15.97 -8.17 2.69
C CYS A 203 -17.26 -8.26 3.53
N ASP A 204 -18.15 -7.30 3.39
CA ASP A 204 -19.55 -7.42 3.79
C ASP A 204 -20.11 -8.61 3.00
N LEU A 205 -20.55 -9.70 3.64
CA LEU A 205 -20.95 -10.94 2.95
C LEU A 205 -22.47 -11.06 2.87
N ASP A 206 -23.19 -10.45 3.81
CA ASP A 206 -24.64 -10.45 3.88
C ASP A 206 -25.29 -9.19 3.30
N ASN A 207 -24.48 -8.21 2.88
CA ASN A 207 -24.88 -6.96 2.24
C ASN A 207 -25.72 -6.05 3.16
N ASP A 208 -25.51 -6.13 4.48
CA ASP A 208 -26.19 -5.30 5.47
C ASP A 208 -25.55 -3.91 5.64
N GLY A 209 -24.40 -3.68 4.98
CA GLY A 209 -23.64 -2.43 5.05
C GLY A 209 -22.74 -2.32 6.28
N LEU A 210 -22.54 -3.42 7.00
CA LEU A 210 -21.73 -3.53 8.21
C LEU A 210 -20.71 -4.66 8.04
N LEU A 211 -19.70 -4.68 8.93
CA LEU A 211 -18.81 -5.83 9.10
C LEU A 211 -18.98 -6.39 10.51
N ASN A 212 -19.61 -7.56 10.59
CA ASN A 212 -19.76 -8.31 11.83
C ASN A 212 -18.47 -9.10 12.16
N ASP A 213 -18.42 -9.77 13.31
CA ASP A 213 -17.22 -10.49 13.77
C ASP A 213 -16.79 -11.63 12.84
N TYR A 214 -17.75 -12.29 12.20
CA TYR A 214 -17.48 -13.36 11.27
C TYR A 214 -16.79 -12.80 10.01
N GLU A 215 -17.31 -11.71 9.46
CA GLU A 215 -16.77 -11.04 8.28
C GLU A 215 -15.42 -10.39 8.55
N LEU A 216 -15.27 -9.73 9.70
CA LEU A 216 -13.98 -9.16 10.12
C LEU A 216 -12.90 -10.23 10.28
N ASN A 217 -13.26 -11.38 10.85
CA ASN A 217 -12.32 -12.50 10.97
C ASN A 217 -11.99 -13.11 9.60
N ALA A 218 -12.97 -13.21 8.71
CA ALA A 218 -12.74 -13.66 7.33
C ALA A 218 -11.82 -12.69 6.56
N PHE A 219 -12.04 -11.38 6.71
CA PHE A 219 -11.19 -10.32 6.17
C PHE A 219 -9.76 -10.41 6.71
N GLN A 220 -9.59 -10.57 8.02
CA GLN A 220 -8.27 -10.71 8.66
C GLN A 220 -7.52 -11.94 8.17
N LYS A 221 -8.19 -13.10 8.17
CA LYS A 221 -7.62 -14.33 7.65
C LYS A 221 -7.24 -14.19 6.18
N ARG A 222 -8.02 -13.48 5.38
CA ARG A 222 -7.72 -13.22 3.98
C ARG A 222 -6.51 -12.32 3.81
N CYS A 223 -6.41 -11.22 4.56
CA CYS A 223 -5.37 -10.22 4.36
C CYS A 223 -4.03 -10.58 5.00
N PHE A 224 -4.05 -11.20 6.18
CA PHE A 224 -2.88 -11.37 7.03
C PHE A 224 -2.59 -12.82 7.41
N ASP A 225 -3.38 -13.77 6.86
CA ASP A 225 -3.24 -15.21 7.09
C ASP A 225 -3.32 -15.62 8.59
N MET A 226 -3.84 -14.71 9.44
CA MET A 226 -4.07 -14.95 10.87
C MET A 226 -5.47 -14.44 11.28
N PRO A 227 -6.21 -15.22 12.09
CA PRO A 227 -7.45 -14.74 12.67
C PRO A 227 -7.17 -13.72 13.78
N LEU A 228 -8.08 -12.77 13.96
CA LEU A 228 -8.01 -11.84 15.09
C LEU A 228 -8.51 -12.55 16.35
N ARG A 229 -7.82 -12.35 17.48
CA ARG A 229 -8.34 -12.80 18.78
C ARG A 229 -9.59 -11.98 19.14
N PRO A 230 -10.61 -12.58 19.78
CA PRO A 230 -11.83 -11.85 20.15
C PRO A 230 -11.55 -10.59 20.98
N GLU A 231 -10.58 -10.64 21.88
CA GLU A 231 -10.21 -9.51 22.72
C GLU A 231 -9.64 -8.35 21.88
N ALA A 232 -8.75 -8.66 20.94
CA ALA A 232 -8.18 -7.67 20.04
C ALA A 232 -9.24 -7.05 19.11
N MET A 233 -10.31 -7.78 18.79
CA MET A 233 -11.41 -7.29 17.96
C MET A 233 -12.22 -6.24 18.73
N GLU A 234 -12.53 -6.53 19.99
CA GLU A 234 -13.24 -5.59 20.84
C GLU A 234 -12.39 -4.36 21.13
N ASP A 235 -11.07 -4.50 21.32
CA ASP A 235 -10.15 -3.36 21.46
C ASP A 235 -10.21 -2.43 20.25
N VAL A 236 -10.26 -2.97 19.02
CA VAL A 236 -10.40 -2.17 17.80
C VAL A 236 -11.75 -1.44 17.79
N LYS A 237 -12.84 -2.10 18.16
CA LYS A 237 -14.17 -1.48 18.22
C LYS A 237 -14.25 -0.40 19.29
N GLU A 238 -13.63 -0.61 20.44
CA GLU A 238 -13.56 0.39 21.51
C GLU A 238 -12.77 1.63 21.08
N VAL A 239 -11.66 1.44 20.35
CA VAL A 239 -10.94 2.56 19.74
C VAL A 239 -11.85 3.33 18.77
N LEU A 240 -12.63 2.64 17.94
CA LEU A 240 -13.57 3.30 17.03
C LEU A 240 -14.69 4.06 17.77
N LYS A 241 -15.33 3.44 18.77
CA LYS A 241 -16.39 4.06 19.58
C LYS A 241 -15.89 5.34 20.29
N ARG A 242 -14.64 5.35 20.75
CA ARG A 242 -14.03 6.50 21.44
C ARG A 242 -13.68 7.66 20.52
N ASN A 243 -13.27 7.37 19.28
CA ASN A 243 -12.71 8.38 18.38
C ASN A 243 -13.64 8.80 17.25
N LEU A 244 -14.69 8.03 16.93
CA LEU A 244 -15.60 8.32 15.83
C LEU A 244 -17.05 7.96 16.20
N SER A 245 -17.92 8.98 16.25
CA SER A 245 -19.36 8.76 16.35
C SER A 245 -19.88 8.07 15.09
N GLY A 246 -20.56 6.93 15.27
CA GLY A 246 -21.05 6.12 14.14
C GLY A 246 -20.00 5.21 13.48
N GLY A 247 -18.78 5.11 14.03
CA GLY A 247 -17.77 4.15 13.54
C GLY A 247 -18.13 2.69 13.83
N VAL A 248 -18.95 2.45 14.85
CA VAL A 248 -19.50 1.14 15.22
C VAL A 248 -21.01 1.25 15.31
N SER A 249 -21.74 0.30 14.75
CA SER A 249 -23.20 0.25 14.79
C SER A 249 -23.72 -0.10 16.20
N PRO A 250 -25.00 0.14 16.50
CA PRO A 250 -25.61 -0.30 17.76
C PRO A 250 -25.51 -1.81 18.02
N ASN A 251 -25.34 -2.60 16.95
CA ASN A 251 -25.22 -4.06 17.00
C ASN A 251 -23.75 -4.52 17.17
N ASN A 252 -22.83 -3.62 17.52
CA ASN A 252 -21.40 -3.87 17.68
C ASN A 252 -20.69 -4.35 16.38
N CYS A 253 -21.16 -3.91 15.21
CA CYS A 253 -20.52 -4.17 13.91
C CYS A 253 -19.78 -2.92 13.41
N ILE A 254 -18.69 -3.09 12.66
CA ILE A 254 -17.93 -1.95 12.10
C ILE A 254 -18.69 -1.38 10.90
N THR A 255 -18.87 -0.06 10.86
CA THR A 255 -19.48 0.64 9.72
C THR A 255 -18.42 0.97 8.66
N LEU A 256 -18.83 1.33 7.44
CA LEU A 256 -17.90 1.82 6.41
C LEU A 256 -17.07 3.02 6.93
N GLN A 257 -17.70 3.95 7.66
CA GLN A 257 -17.00 5.10 8.24
C GLN A 257 -15.95 4.66 9.26
N GLY A 258 -16.28 3.70 10.13
CA GLY A 258 -15.33 3.10 11.07
C GLY A 258 -14.17 2.39 10.37
N PHE A 259 -14.45 1.66 9.29
CA PHE A 259 -13.42 0.97 8.51
C PHE A 259 -12.43 1.95 7.86
N LEU A 260 -12.92 3.02 7.23
CA LEU A 260 -12.06 4.06 6.65
C LEU A 260 -11.24 4.77 7.73
N PHE A 261 -11.86 5.11 8.86
CA PHE A 261 -11.16 5.77 9.97
C PHE A 261 -10.08 4.88 10.59
N LEU A 262 -10.31 3.57 10.71
CA LEU A 262 -9.32 2.62 11.19
C LEU A 262 -8.05 2.63 10.32
N HIS A 263 -8.22 2.63 8.99
CA HIS A 263 -7.11 2.72 8.06
C HIS A 263 -6.39 4.07 8.10
N CYS A 264 -7.11 5.17 8.31
CA CYS A 264 -6.52 6.48 8.56
C CYS A 264 -5.64 6.45 9.83
N LEU A 265 -6.15 5.89 10.92
CA LEU A 265 -5.45 5.77 12.20
C LEU A 265 -4.19 4.88 12.10
N PHE A 266 -4.22 3.81 11.30
CA PHE A 266 -3.01 3.02 11.05
C PHE A 266 -1.91 3.83 10.39
N ILE A 267 -2.25 4.66 9.40
CA ILE A 267 -1.27 5.49 8.69
C ILE A 267 -0.70 6.56 9.64
N GLN A 268 -1.56 7.24 10.41
CA GLN A 268 -1.14 8.22 11.42
C GLN A 268 -0.19 7.64 12.47
N ARG A 269 -0.31 6.35 12.77
CA ARG A 269 0.60 5.63 13.69
C ARG A 269 1.84 5.05 13.01
N GLY A 270 2.17 5.47 11.78
CA GLY A 270 3.32 4.96 11.01
C GLY A 270 3.15 3.52 10.51
N ARG A 271 1.92 2.99 10.49
CA ARG A 271 1.59 1.61 10.07
C ARG A 271 0.94 1.56 8.68
N SER A 272 1.40 2.40 7.75
CA SER A 272 0.90 2.44 6.37
C SER A 272 0.97 1.07 5.65
N HIS A 273 1.98 0.26 5.95
CA HIS A 273 2.14 -1.09 5.42
C HIS A 273 0.90 -1.98 5.64
N THR A 274 0.17 -1.81 6.76
CA THR A 274 -1.04 -2.59 7.05
C THR A 274 -2.15 -2.27 6.04
N THR A 275 -2.33 -1.00 5.70
CA THR A 275 -3.27 -0.55 4.66
C THR A 275 -2.85 -1.04 3.28
N TRP A 276 -1.56 -0.95 2.95
CA TRP A 276 -1.04 -1.46 1.68
C TRP A 276 -1.17 -2.98 1.53
N ALA A 277 -0.98 -3.74 2.61
CA ALA A 277 -1.17 -5.19 2.60
C ALA A 277 -2.61 -5.56 2.22
N VAL A 278 -3.59 -4.85 2.79
CA VAL A 278 -5.00 -4.99 2.42
C VAL A 278 -5.20 -4.63 0.94
N LEU A 279 -4.81 -3.42 0.51
CA LEU A 279 -4.95 -2.98 -0.88
C LEU A 279 -4.36 -3.99 -1.88
N ARG A 280 -3.13 -4.48 -1.63
CA ARG A 280 -2.46 -5.45 -2.51
C ARG A 280 -3.13 -6.82 -2.50
N LYS A 281 -3.68 -7.28 -1.37
CA LYS A 281 -4.46 -8.54 -1.31
C LYS A 281 -5.70 -8.48 -2.18
N PHE A 282 -6.27 -7.29 -2.35
CA PHE A 282 -7.42 -7.02 -3.22
C PHE A 282 -7.02 -6.52 -4.62
N GLY A 283 -5.74 -6.69 -5.01
CA GLY A 283 -5.28 -6.52 -6.39
C GLY A 283 -4.86 -5.11 -6.79
N TYR A 284 -4.82 -4.17 -5.85
CA TYR A 284 -4.40 -2.79 -6.12
C TYR A 284 -2.89 -2.64 -6.22
N ASN A 285 -2.43 -1.78 -7.15
CA ASN A 285 -1.04 -1.34 -7.26
C ASN A 285 -0.79 -0.02 -6.51
N ASP A 286 0.44 0.50 -6.58
CA ASP A 286 0.87 1.72 -5.89
C ASP A 286 0.15 2.99 -6.39
N GLN A 287 -0.51 2.93 -7.55
CA GLN A 287 -1.38 4.00 -8.09
C GLN A 287 -2.86 3.78 -7.75
N LEU A 288 -3.19 2.81 -6.89
CA LEU A 288 -4.55 2.45 -6.49
C LEU A 288 -5.43 2.02 -7.67
N HIS A 289 -4.82 1.43 -8.70
CA HIS A 289 -5.51 0.76 -9.79
C HIS A 289 -5.45 -0.77 -9.62
N LEU A 290 -6.52 -1.46 -10.02
CA LEU A 290 -6.50 -2.92 -10.09
C LEU A 290 -5.52 -3.39 -11.15
N THR A 291 -4.62 -4.29 -10.75
CA THR A 291 -3.59 -4.83 -11.64
C THR A 291 -4.19 -5.68 -12.75
N LYS A 292 -3.56 -5.64 -13.93
CA LYS A 292 -3.97 -6.48 -15.06
C LYS A 292 -3.89 -7.96 -14.73
N ASP A 293 -2.90 -8.41 -13.95
CA ASP A 293 -2.77 -9.82 -13.58
C ASP A 293 -3.87 -10.29 -12.62
N PHE A 294 -4.37 -9.38 -11.76
CA PHE A 294 -5.53 -9.64 -10.92
C PHE A 294 -6.82 -9.69 -11.74
N LEU A 295 -6.98 -8.77 -12.69
CA LEU A 295 -8.15 -8.68 -13.55
C LEU A 295 -8.16 -9.67 -14.71
N PHE A 296 -7.02 -10.17 -15.14
CA PHE A 296 -6.85 -11.00 -16.34
C PHE A 296 -5.78 -12.06 -16.06
N PRO A 297 -6.07 -13.02 -15.16
CA PRO A 297 -5.13 -14.10 -14.88
C PRO A 297 -4.88 -14.89 -16.17
N PRO A 298 -3.62 -15.27 -16.47
CA PRO A 298 -3.29 -15.94 -17.72
C PRO A 298 -3.95 -17.31 -17.78
N LEU A 299 -4.90 -17.47 -18.71
CA LEU A 299 -5.58 -18.74 -18.98
C LEU A 299 -5.29 -19.18 -20.42
N LYS A 300 -4.64 -20.34 -20.57
CA LYS A 300 -4.40 -20.94 -21.90
C LYS A 300 -5.51 -21.94 -22.19
N ILE A 301 -6.23 -21.73 -23.29
CA ILE A 301 -7.33 -22.59 -23.73
C ILE A 301 -6.94 -23.25 -25.06
N PRO A 302 -6.39 -24.49 -25.04
CA PRO A 302 -6.02 -25.19 -26.27
C PRO A 302 -7.24 -25.87 -26.89
N ASN A 303 -7.72 -25.36 -28.04
CA ASN A 303 -8.78 -25.94 -28.89
C ASN A 303 -9.96 -26.57 -28.11
N SER A 304 -10.38 -25.92 -27.02
CA SER A 304 -11.39 -26.40 -26.08
C SER A 304 -12.36 -25.27 -25.74
N THR A 305 -13.52 -25.62 -25.19
CA THR A 305 -14.47 -24.65 -24.65
C THR A 305 -14.20 -24.39 -23.17
N THR A 306 -14.72 -23.27 -22.67
CA THR A 306 -14.63 -22.86 -21.27
C THR A 306 -16.00 -22.82 -20.64
N GLU A 307 -16.12 -23.43 -19.47
CA GLU A 307 -17.37 -23.54 -18.73
C GLU A 307 -17.16 -23.14 -17.27
N LEU A 308 -18.25 -22.73 -16.62
CA LEU A 308 -18.25 -22.49 -15.18
C LEU A 308 -18.07 -23.80 -14.43
N SER A 309 -17.04 -23.85 -13.60
CA SER A 309 -16.92 -24.94 -12.62
C SER A 309 -18.07 -24.88 -11.61
N HIS A 310 -18.34 -26.01 -10.93
CA HIS A 310 -19.33 -26.06 -9.85
C HIS A 310 -19.09 -25.00 -8.76
N LYS A 311 -17.82 -24.69 -8.44
CA LYS A 311 -17.49 -23.61 -7.49
C LYS A 311 -17.86 -22.23 -8.02
N GLY A 312 -17.58 -21.97 -9.30
CA GLY A 312 -17.98 -20.73 -9.96
C GLY A 312 -19.50 -20.57 -10.00
N SER A 313 -20.23 -21.64 -10.30
CA SER A 313 -21.70 -21.63 -10.25
C SER A 313 -22.23 -21.36 -8.84
N GLN A 314 -21.67 -22.00 -7.81
CA GLN A 314 -22.05 -21.73 -6.42
C GLN A 314 -21.77 -20.29 -6.01
N PHE A 315 -20.66 -19.69 -6.47
CA PHE A 315 -20.36 -18.29 -6.22
C PHE A 315 -21.44 -17.39 -6.81
N PHE A 316 -21.78 -17.55 -8.10
CA PHE A 316 -22.81 -16.72 -8.74
C PHE A 316 -24.19 -16.90 -8.13
N THR A 317 -24.58 -18.12 -7.77
CA THR A 317 -25.84 -18.35 -7.06
C THR A 317 -25.87 -17.61 -5.72
N LYS A 318 -24.78 -17.68 -4.93
CA LYS A 318 -24.69 -16.93 -3.66
C LYS A 318 -24.71 -15.43 -3.89
N LEU A 319 -24.00 -14.95 -4.90
CA LEU A 319 -23.96 -13.54 -5.28
C LEU A 319 -25.35 -13.03 -5.67
N PHE A 320 -26.11 -13.81 -6.45
CA PHE A 320 -27.48 -13.48 -6.82
C PHE A 320 -28.35 -13.28 -5.56
N TRP A 321 -28.40 -14.28 -4.68
CA TRP A 321 -29.23 -14.24 -3.47
C TRP A 321 -28.82 -13.17 -2.48
N ARG A 322 -27.55 -12.75 -2.50
CA ARG A 322 -27.05 -11.64 -1.70
C ARG A 322 -27.64 -10.29 -2.13
N PHE A 323 -27.98 -10.13 -3.41
CA PHE A 323 -28.51 -8.88 -3.96
C PHE A 323 -30.01 -8.92 -4.22
N ASP A 324 -30.64 -10.09 -4.28
CA ASP A 324 -32.10 -10.28 -4.26
C ASP A 324 -32.65 -10.03 -2.84
N LYS A 325 -32.95 -8.76 -2.54
CA LYS A 325 -33.36 -8.30 -1.20
C LYS A 325 -34.82 -8.58 -0.92
N ASP A 326 -35.67 -8.50 -1.94
CA ASP A 326 -37.09 -8.79 -1.80
C ASP A 326 -37.42 -10.29 -1.89
N LYS A 327 -36.41 -11.12 -2.22
CA LYS A 327 -36.47 -12.59 -2.28
C LYS A 327 -37.50 -13.08 -3.29
N ASP A 328 -37.67 -12.33 -4.37
CA ASP A 328 -38.61 -12.67 -5.43
C ASP A 328 -38.00 -13.60 -6.50
N GLY A 329 -36.71 -13.92 -6.39
CA GLY A 329 -35.99 -14.78 -7.32
C GLY A 329 -35.60 -14.06 -8.62
N ALA A 330 -35.69 -12.74 -8.67
CA ALA A 330 -35.26 -11.87 -9.75
C ALA A 330 -34.47 -10.65 -9.23
N LEU A 331 -33.63 -10.07 -10.08
CA LEU A 331 -32.91 -8.83 -9.77
C LEU A 331 -33.60 -7.65 -10.43
N SER A 332 -34.18 -6.78 -9.61
CA SER A 332 -34.70 -5.50 -10.03
C SER A 332 -33.57 -4.58 -10.55
N PRO A 333 -33.89 -3.51 -11.31
CA PRO A 333 -32.88 -2.55 -11.76
C PRO A 333 -32.04 -1.93 -10.63
N VAL A 334 -32.63 -1.77 -9.44
CA VAL A 334 -31.95 -1.21 -8.27
C VAL A 334 -30.95 -2.21 -7.71
N GLU A 335 -31.34 -3.46 -7.53
CA GLU A 335 -30.47 -4.53 -7.01
C GLU A 335 -29.33 -4.85 -7.97
N LEU A 336 -29.61 -4.82 -9.26
CA LEU A 336 -28.66 -4.96 -10.35
C LEU A 336 -27.61 -3.83 -10.33
N THR A 337 -28.06 -2.59 -10.11
CA THR A 337 -27.15 -1.45 -9.96
C THR A 337 -26.27 -1.60 -8.71
N GLN A 338 -26.83 -2.11 -7.60
CA GLN A 338 -26.08 -2.40 -6.38
C GLN A 338 -25.05 -3.52 -6.59
N LEU A 339 -25.41 -4.59 -7.30
CA LEU A 339 -24.53 -5.72 -7.61
C LEU A 339 -23.28 -5.26 -8.39
N PHE A 340 -23.45 -4.33 -9.34
CA PHE A 340 -22.35 -3.77 -10.13
C PHE A 340 -21.74 -2.50 -9.54
N ALA A 341 -22.11 -2.07 -8.33
CA ALA A 341 -21.57 -0.85 -7.72
C ALA A 341 -20.05 -0.90 -7.51
N THR A 342 -19.49 -2.11 -7.38
CA THR A 342 -18.04 -2.36 -7.25
C THR A 342 -17.31 -2.50 -8.59
N CYS A 343 -18.04 -2.41 -9.70
CA CYS A 343 -17.52 -2.54 -11.06
C CYS A 343 -17.36 -1.17 -11.73
N ASN A 344 -16.31 -0.99 -12.53
CA ASN A 344 -16.07 0.27 -13.26
C ASN A 344 -17.12 0.54 -14.37
N ALA A 345 -17.82 -0.50 -14.81
CA ALA A 345 -18.94 -0.42 -15.74
C ALA A 345 -19.91 -1.59 -15.48
N PRO A 346 -21.22 -1.43 -15.73
CA PRO A 346 -22.17 -2.54 -15.62
C PRO A 346 -21.80 -3.65 -16.62
N ALA A 347 -21.87 -4.91 -16.17
CA ALA A 347 -21.64 -6.07 -17.05
C ALA A 347 -22.71 -6.21 -18.13
N TRP A 348 -23.87 -5.59 -17.91
CA TRP A 348 -25.07 -5.76 -18.70
C TRP A 348 -25.36 -4.49 -19.50
N GLY A 349 -25.38 -4.63 -20.83
CA GLY A 349 -26.05 -3.68 -21.70
C GLY A 349 -27.57 -3.90 -21.70
N ASN A 350 -28.34 -2.91 -22.17
CA ASN A 350 -29.81 -3.01 -22.28
C ASN A 350 -30.27 -4.22 -23.11
N GLU A 351 -29.43 -4.67 -24.05
CA GLU A 351 -29.66 -5.83 -24.91
C GLU A 351 -29.64 -7.17 -24.14
N MET A 352 -29.03 -7.24 -22.95
CA MET A 352 -28.98 -8.51 -22.21
C MET A 352 -30.35 -8.95 -21.69
N LYS A 353 -31.28 -8.01 -21.45
CA LYS A 353 -32.64 -8.33 -20.98
C LYS A 353 -33.44 -9.16 -21.98
N SER A 354 -33.14 -9.06 -23.27
CA SER A 354 -33.79 -9.87 -24.32
C SER A 354 -33.07 -11.19 -24.59
N LEU A 355 -31.88 -11.40 -24.01
CA LEU A 355 -31.05 -12.58 -24.23
C LEU A 355 -31.17 -13.64 -23.11
N VAL A 356 -31.70 -13.26 -21.94
CA VAL A 356 -31.77 -14.15 -20.77
C VAL A 356 -33.18 -14.21 -20.18
N PRO A 357 -33.55 -15.33 -19.51
CA PRO A 357 -34.83 -15.44 -18.82
C PRO A 357 -35.13 -14.32 -17.81
N THR A 358 -36.22 -13.59 -18.05
CA THR A 358 -36.77 -12.57 -17.15
C THR A 358 -38.12 -13.00 -16.55
N ASN A 359 -38.52 -12.34 -15.47
CA ASN A 359 -39.87 -12.49 -14.89
C ASN A 359 -40.89 -11.59 -15.60
N GLU A 360 -42.15 -11.58 -15.13
CA GLU A 360 -43.25 -10.78 -15.68
C GLU A 360 -43.01 -9.25 -15.65
N LYS A 361 -42.02 -8.78 -14.87
CA LYS A 361 -41.63 -7.37 -14.76
C LYS A 361 -40.37 -7.02 -15.58
N ASP A 362 -39.90 -7.94 -16.43
CA ASP A 362 -38.62 -7.85 -17.15
C ASP A 362 -37.38 -7.78 -16.23
N TRP A 363 -37.46 -8.36 -15.04
CA TRP A 363 -36.33 -8.48 -14.11
C TRP A 363 -35.60 -9.80 -14.32
N ILE A 364 -34.28 -9.79 -14.17
CA ILE A 364 -33.43 -10.93 -14.50
C ILE A 364 -33.58 -12.00 -13.41
N THR A 365 -34.10 -13.17 -13.77
CA THR A 365 -34.26 -14.29 -12.83
C THR A 365 -32.92 -14.92 -12.46
N LEU A 366 -32.87 -15.74 -11.41
CA LEU A 366 -31.67 -16.54 -11.11
C LEU A 366 -31.20 -17.36 -12.33
N GLN A 367 -32.14 -17.98 -13.05
CA GLN A 367 -31.79 -18.73 -14.25
C GLN A 367 -31.21 -17.82 -15.34
N GLY A 368 -31.79 -16.63 -15.52
CA GLY A 368 -31.27 -15.63 -16.45
C GLY A 368 -29.87 -15.15 -16.07
N PHE A 369 -29.63 -14.90 -14.79
CA PHE A 369 -28.33 -14.54 -14.24
C PHE A 369 -27.27 -15.62 -14.52
N MET A 370 -27.61 -16.88 -14.27
CA MET A 370 -26.72 -18.01 -14.52
C MET A 370 -26.45 -18.21 -16.01
N CYS A 371 -27.47 -18.08 -16.87
CA CYS A 371 -27.32 -18.12 -18.32
C CYS A 371 -26.39 -17.02 -18.84
N PHE A 372 -26.52 -15.80 -18.30
CA PHE A 372 -25.63 -14.70 -18.66
C PHE A 372 -24.17 -15.07 -18.40
N TRP A 373 -23.84 -15.50 -17.18
CA TRP A 373 -22.46 -15.81 -16.82
C TRP A 373 -21.93 -17.04 -17.55
N ALA A 374 -22.76 -18.06 -17.79
CA ALA A 374 -22.39 -19.22 -18.60
C ALA A 374 -22.08 -18.83 -20.06
N TYR A 375 -22.95 -18.06 -20.70
CA TYR A 375 -22.74 -17.56 -22.07
C TYR A 375 -21.42 -16.78 -22.16
N THR A 376 -21.25 -15.87 -21.22
CA THR A 376 -20.07 -15.02 -21.12
C THR A 376 -18.78 -15.84 -20.92
N THR A 377 -18.82 -16.90 -20.10
CA THR A 377 -17.65 -17.78 -19.90
C THR A 377 -17.19 -18.44 -21.19
N VAL A 378 -18.14 -18.80 -22.06
CA VAL A 378 -17.87 -19.47 -23.33
C VAL A 378 -17.38 -18.48 -24.39
N THR A 379 -18.01 -17.31 -24.50
CA THR A 379 -17.77 -16.37 -25.61
C THR A 379 -16.61 -15.42 -25.39
N THR A 380 -16.34 -15.06 -24.14
CA THR A 380 -15.45 -13.94 -23.80
C THR A 380 -14.36 -14.32 -22.80
N CYS A 381 -13.99 -15.60 -22.71
CA CYS A 381 -12.92 -16.05 -21.81
C CYS A 381 -11.56 -15.34 -22.03
N ASN A 382 -11.37 -14.71 -23.21
CA ASN A 382 -10.21 -13.87 -23.56
C ASN A 382 -10.55 -12.37 -23.74
N GLN A 383 -11.79 -11.94 -23.53
CA GLN A 383 -12.17 -10.52 -23.62
C GLN A 383 -12.31 -9.92 -22.23
N PRO A 384 -11.90 -8.66 -22.05
CA PRO A 384 -11.88 -7.99 -20.77
C PRO A 384 -13.30 -7.64 -20.35
N LEU A 385 -14.02 -8.59 -19.76
CA LEU A 385 -15.14 -8.21 -18.95
C LEU A 385 -14.59 -7.80 -17.61
N ASN A 386 -14.36 -6.49 -17.51
CA ASN A 386 -14.02 -5.77 -16.29
C ASN A 386 -14.81 -6.29 -15.07
N THR A 387 -16.02 -6.81 -15.29
CA THR A 387 -16.99 -7.28 -14.30
C THR A 387 -16.72 -8.63 -13.64
N TRP A 388 -16.04 -9.59 -14.29
CA TRP A 388 -15.75 -10.89 -13.65
C TRP A 388 -14.82 -10.72 -12.45
N HIS A 389 -13.77 -9.93 -12.65
CA HIS A 389 -12.70 -9.81 -11.67
C HIS A 389 -12.90 -8.63 -10.72
N THR A 390 -13.75 -7.65 -11.05
CA THR A 390 -14.21 -6.63 -10.08
C THR A 390 -15.18 -7.18 -9.04
N LEU A 391 -15.88 -8.28 -9.34
CA LEU A 391 -16.69 -9.03 -8.38
C LEU A 391 -15.84 -9.96 -7.48
N ASP A 392 -14.51 -9.93 -7.63
CA ASP A 392 -13.56 -10.68 -6.81
C ASP A 392 -13.76 -12.21 -6.90
N ILE A 393 -14.02 -12.69 -8.12
CA ILE A 393 -14.04 -14.11 -8.47
C ILE A 393 -12.58 -14.59 -8.49
N GLN A 394 -12.11 -15.19 -7.38
CA GLN A 394 -10.82 -15.89 -7.29
C GLN A 394 -10.98 -17.41 -7.19
#